data_AF-A0A329QPV7-F1
#
_entry.id   AF-A0A329QPV7-F1
#
_cell.length_a   1.000
_cell.length_b   1.000
_cell.length_c   1.000
_cell.angle_alpha   90.00
_cell.angle_beta   90.00
_cell.angle_gamma   90.00
#
_symmetry.space_group_name_H-M   'P 1'
#
loop_
_entity.id
_entity.type
_entity.pdbx_description
1 polymer ?
#
loop_
_entity_poly.entity_id
_entity_poly.type
_entity_poly.pdbx_seq_one_letter_code
_entity_poly.pdbx_strand_id
1 'polypeptide(L)'
;MLTLGIRPVGAELTIIRHQIVYRNQLQYIQDVGVINNASVIAGLEPDLIVYEHRSDAMRELLEQVAPTLTINPASNTAEQLRCIAKNVGEEQKAEQWIVHASVRAHTYTTNAKWNFDDPITRDRLLKVMPRILKHPLT
;
A
#
# COMPACT_ATOMS: atom_id res chain seq x y z
N MET A 1 0.40 1.25 7.01
CA MET A 1 1.38 1.34 8.11
C MET A 1 2.21 2.61 8.03
N LEU A 2 3.12 2.76 7.06
CA LEU A 2 4.01 3.95 6.99
C LEU A 2 3.27 5.29 6.92
N THR A 3 2.13 5.34 6.22
CA THR A 3 1.26 6.52 6.14
C THR A 3 0.61 6.91 7.46
N LEU A 4 0.47 5.96 8.40
CA LEU A 4 -0.01 6.20 9.77
C LEU A 4 1.14 6.58 10.72
N GLY A 5 2.38 6.64 10.22
CA GLY A 5 3.58 6.82 11.04
C GLY A 5 4.07 5.55 11.74
N ILE A 6 3.42 4.42 11.49
CA ILE A 6 3.79 3.13 12.07
C ILE A 6 4.85 2.46 11.20
N ARG A 7 5.99 2.13 11.80
CA ARG A 7 7.09 1.40 11.16
C ARG A 7 6.97 -0.09 11.52
N PRO A 8 6.68 -0.97 10.55
CA PRO A 8 6.63 -2.40 10.82
C PRO A 8 8.05 -2.93 11.06
N VAL A 9 8.20 -3.86 11.99
CA VAL A 9 9.48 -4.55 12.27
C VAL A 9 9.85 -5.54 11.15
N GLY A 10 8.85 -6.06 10.44
CA GLY A 10 9.05 -6.91 9.27
C GLY A 10 7.95 -6.75 8.22
N ALA A 11 8.29 -7.00 6.96
CA ALA A 11 7.35 -7.00 5.85
C ALA A 11 7.82 -7.95 4.74
N GLU A 12 6.89 -8.45 3.94
CA GLU A 12 7.22 -9.12 2.69
C GLU A 12 7.78 -8.06 1.70
N LEU A 13 9.10 -8.04 1.50
CA LEU A 13 9.71 -7.03 0.65
C LEU A 13 9.82 -7.44 -0.82
N THR A 14 9.37 -8.65 -1.20
CA THR A 14 9.45 -9.19 -2.57
C THR A 14 8.85 -8.22 -3.60
N ILE A 15 7.75 -7.55 -3.25
CA ILE A 15 7.07 -6.57 -4.11
C ILE A 15 7.59 -5.14 -3.88
N ILE A 16 7.95 -4.79 -2.64
CA ILE A 16 8.28 -3.41 -2.24
C ILE A 16 9.74 -3.04 -2.53
N ARG A 17 10.67 -4.01 -2.60
CA ARG A 17 12.12 -3.77 -2.85
C ARG A 17 12.40 -2.94 -4.10
N HIS A 18 11.55 -3.05 -5.12
CA HIS A 18 11.72 -2.37 -6.41
C HIS A 18 11.08 -0.98 -6.45
N GLN A 19 10.32 -0.57 -5.43
CA GLN A 19 9.70 0.76 -5.38
C GLN A 19 10.63 1.81 -4.76
N ILE A 20 11.18 2.67 -5.62
CA ILE A 20 12.18 3.71 -5.30
C ILE A 20 11.72 4.69 -4.20
N VAL A 21 10.41 4.86 -4.02
CA VAL A 21 9.77 5.84 -3.13
C VAL A 21 10.12 5.62 -1.65
N TYR A 22 10.38 4.38 -1.22
CA TYR A 22 10.53 4.05 0.20
C TYR A 22 11.95 3.67 0.65
N ARG A 23 12.98 3.71 -0.23
CA ARG A 23 14.33 3.20 0.08
C ARG A 23 14.90 3.63 1.44
N ASN A 24 14.69 4.87 1.85
CA ASN A 24 15.17 5.37 3.15
C ASN A 24 14.29 4.97 4.35
N GLN A 25 13.02 4.64 4.13
CA GLN A 25 12.09 4.19 5.18
C GLN A 25 12.14 2.67 5.39
N LEU A 26 12.73 1.92 4.46
CA LEU A 26 12.83 0.46 4.52
C LEU A 26 14.10 -0.06 5.23
N GLN A 27 15.06 0.81 5.58
CA GLN A 27 16.37 0.39 6.14
C GLN A 27 16.28 -0.39 7.46
N TYR A 28 15.16 -0.27 8.17
CA TYR A 28 14.92 -0.89 9.47
C TYR A 28 13.79 -1.94 9.45
N ILE A 29 13.31 -2.31 8.25
CA ILE A 29 12.25 -3.31 8.09
C ILE A 29 12.90 -4.62 7.69
N GLN A 30 12.78 -5.65 8.52
CA GLN A 30 13.32 -6.97 8.21
C GLN A 30 12.49 -7.63 7.11
N ASP A 31 13.17 -8.15 6.09
CA ASP A 31 12.51 -8.94 5.05
C ASP A 31 12.12 -10.30 5.65
N VAL A 32 10.82 -10.52 5.84
CA VAL A 32 10.30 -11.81 6.31
C VAL A 32 10.06 -12.80 5.16
N GLY A 33 10.31 -12.38 3.91
CA GLY A 33 10.04 -13.17 2.72
C GLY A 33 8.55 -13.46 2.54
N VAL A 34 8.24 -14.48 1.74
CA VAL A 34 6.86 -14.97 1.58
C VAL A 34 6.42 -15.58 2.93
N ILE A 35 5.23 -15.17 3.40
CA ILE A 35 4.61 -15.40 4.73
C ILE A 35 4.61 -16.87 5.21
N ASN A 36 5.06 -17.82 4.39
CA ASN A 36 5.19 -19.24 4.70
C ASN A 36 6.19 -19.60 5.82
N ASN A 37 6.86 -18.61 6.43
CA ASN A 37 7.89 -18.86 7.44
C ASN A 37 7.55 -18.21 8.79
N ALA A 38 6.53 -18.74 9.47
CA ALA A 38 6.07 -18.24 10.77
C ALA A 38 7.18 -18.19 11.83
N SER A 39 8.19 -19.07 11.76
CA SER A 39 9.35 -19.03 12.67
C SER A 39 10.18 -17.74 12.51
N VAL A 40 10.31 -17.22 11.29
CA VAL A 40 10.98 -15.93 11.04
C VAL A 40 10.17 -14.79 11.63
N ILE A 41 8.85 -14.82 11.45
CA ILE A 41 7.92 -13.82 12.00
C ILE A 41 7.96 -13.85 13.53
N ALA A 42 7.98 -15.03 14.14
CA ALA A 42 8.09 -15.19 15.60
C ALA A 42 9.41 -14.63 16.15
N GLY A 43 10.51 -14.79 15.43
CA GLY A 43 11.80 -14.20 15.81
C GLY A 43 11.85 -12.67 15.79
N LEU A 44 10.83 -12.00 15.22
CA LEU A 44 10.69 -10.54 15.27
C LEU A 44 9.92 -10.03 16.48
N GLU A 45 9.32 -10.93 17.26
CA GLU A 45 8.50 -10.58 18.44
C GLU A 45 7.45 -9.48 18.15
N PRO A 46 6.58 -9.65 17.13
CA PRO A 46 5.60 -8.63 16.78
C PRO A 46 4.51 -8.50 17.86
N ASP A 47 4.04 -7.28 18.08
CA ASP A 47 2.87 -6.98 18.93
C ASP A 47 1.55 -7.01 18.15
N LEU A 48 1.61 -6.87 16.82
CA LEU A 48 0.50 -6.98 15.89
C LEU A 48 0.98 -7.51 14.53
N ILE A 49 0.28 -8.50 13.99
CA ILE A 49 0.45 -8.98 12.62
C ILE A 49 -0.69 -8.44 11.76
N VAL A 50 -0.37 -7.81 10.63
CA VAL A 50 -1.35 -7.42 9.62
C VAL A 50 -1.22 -8.38 8.44
N TYR A 51 -2.27 -9.16 8.21
CA TYR A 51 -2.27 -10.23 7.21
C TYR A 51 -3.38 -10.03 6.19
N GLU A 52 -3.06 -9.94 4.91
CA GLU A 52 -4.07 -10.00 3.85
C GLU A 52 -4.58 -11.45 3.76
N HIS A 53 -5.88 -11.65 4.03
CA HIS A 53 -6.43 -12.99 4.21
C HIS A 53 -6.40 -13.79 2.89
N ARG A 54 -5.48 -14.76 2.80
CA ARG A 54 -5.34 -15.70 1.66
C ARG A 54 -5.72 -17.14 1.99
N SER A 55 -5.59 -17.52 3.25
CA SER A 55 -5.76 -18.90 3.74
C SER A 55 -6.04 -18.88 5.24
N ASP A 56 -7.03 -19.68 5.66
CA ASP A 56 -7.36 -19.90 7.08
C ASP A 56 -6.21 -20.58 7.83
N ALA A 57 -5.58 -21.60 7.24
CA ALA A 57 -4.47 -22.31 7.86
C ALA A 57 -3.28 -21.38 8.17
N MET A 58 -3.02 -20.41 7.29
CA MET A 58 -1.99 -19.40 7.54
C MET A 58 -2.43 -18.41 8.63
N ARG A 59 -3.69 -17.98 8.64
CA ARG A 59 -4.22 -17.11 9.70
C ARG A 59 -4.01 -17.76 11.07
N GLU A 60 -4.40 -19.02 11.22
CA GLU A 60 -4.28 -19.78 12.48
C GLU A 60 -2.83 -19.93 12.94
N LEU A 61 -1.89 -20.05 12.01
CA LEU A 61 -0.46 -20.09 12.31
C LEU A 61 0.05 -18.74 12.83
N LEU A 62 -0.39 -17.63 12.21
CA LEU A 62 0.00 -16.28 12.60
C LEU A 62 -0.61 -15.86 13.94
N GLU A 63 -1.85 -16.28 14.23
CA GLU A 63 -2.52 -16.06 15.52
C GLU A 63 -1.78 -16.69 16.71
N GLN A 64 -1.00 -17.76 16.47
CA GLN A 64 -0.13 -18.36 17.48
C GLN A 64 1.12 -17.52 17.77
N VAL A 65 1.51 -16.63 16.85
CA VAL A 65 2.69 -15.77 17.00
C VAL A 65 2.33 -14.48 17.72
N ALA A 66 1.27 -13.80 17.27
CA ALA A 66 0.83 -12.52 17.84
C ALA A 66 -0.63 -12.22 17.43
N PRO A 67 -1.30 -11.26 18.10
CA PRO A 67 -2.59 -10.75 17.64
C PRO A 67 -2.57 -10.46 16.13
N THR A 68 -3.48 -11.08 15.39
CA THR A 68 -3.48 -11.02 13.92
C THR A 68 -4.72 -10.30 13.42
N LEU A 69 -4.50 -9.17 12.74
CA LEU A 69 -5.52 -8.44 12.02
C LEU A 69 -5.57 -8.90 10.56
N THR A 70 -6.70 -9.48 10.16
CA THR A 70 -6.93 -9.88 8.77
C THR A 70 -7.52 -8.75 7.93
N ILE A 71 -6.93 -8.51 6.77
CA ILE A 71 -7.43 -7.56 5.78
C ILE A 71 -8.11 -8.32 4.63
N ASN A 72 -9.28 -7.84 4.22
CA ASN A 72 -10.00 -8.39 3.09
C ASN A 72 -9.31 -7.97 1.77
N PRO A 73 -8.81 -8.91 0.96
CA PRO A 73 -8.16 -8.61 -0.32
C PRO A 73 -9.09 -7.91 -1.34
N ALA A 74 -10.41 -8.10 -1.22
CA ALA A 74 -11.39 -7.47 -2.09
C ALA A 74 -11.71 -6.01 -1.71
N SER A 75 -11.27 -5.56 -0.52
CA SER A 75 -11.52 -4.19 -0.05
C SER A 75 -10.57 -3.18 -0.68
N ASN A 76 -11.02 -1.95 -0.85
CA ASN A 76 -10.19 -0.89 -1.41
C ASN A 76 -9.19 -0.33 -0.38
N THR A 77 -8.16 0.39 -0.84
CA THR A 77 -7.11 0.92 0.04
C THR A 77 -7.63 1.79 1.20
N ALA A 78 -8.71 2.55 1.00
CA ALA A 78 -9.29 3.38 2.07
C ALA A 78 -9.96 2.52 3.15
N GLU A 79 -10.69 1.48 2.77
CA GLU A 79 -11.29 0.51 3.68
C GLU A 79 -10.23 -0.25 4.47
N GLN A 80 -9.17 -0.71 3.79
CA GLN A 80 -8.04 -1.37 4.43
C GLN A 80 -7.35 -0.45 5.45
N LEU A 81 -7.10 0.81 5.07
CA LEU A 81 -6.43 1.77 5.94
C LEU A 81 -7.29 2.09 7.18
N ARG A 82 -8.61 2.24 7.03
CA ARG A 82 -9.54 2.41 8.15
C ARG A 82 -9.53 1.21 9.09
N CYS A 83 -9.54 0.00 8.53
CA CYS A 83 -9.50 -1.24 9.31
C CYS A 83 -8.24 -1.31 10.17
N ILE A 84 -7.07 -1.05 9.57
CA ILE A 84 -5.79 -0.99 10.31
C ILE A 84 -5.85 0.10 11.37
N ALA A 85 -6.22 1.31 10.98
CA ALA A 85 -6.19 2.49 11.84
C ALA A 85 -7.05 2.33 13.10
N LYS A 86 -8.22 1.68 12.98
CA LYS A 86 -9.10 1.36 14.11
C LYS A 86 -8.45 0.42 15.13
N ASN A 87 -7.59 -0.49 14.67
CA ASN A 87 -6.92 -1.45 15.57
C ASN A 87 -5.67 -0.87 16.24
N VAL A 88 -5.10 0.20 15.68
CA VAL A 88 -3.87 0.84 16.19
C VAL A 88 -4.13 2.23 16.81
N GLY A 89 -5.39 2.69 16.86
CA GLY A 89 -5.78 3.97 17.45
C GLY A 89 -5.39 5.21 16.62
N GLU A 90 -5.28 5.07 15.29
CA GLU A 90 -4.79 6.12 14.38
C GLU A 90 -5.84 6.53 13.34
N GLU A 91 -7.13 6.46 13.68
CA GLU A 91 -8.24 6.74 12.76
C GLU A 91 -8.18 8.14 12.17
N GLN A 92 -7.81 9.14 12.98
CA GLN A 92 -7.73 10.53 12.52
C GLN A 92 -6.66 10.70 11.42
N LYS A 93 -5.48 10.07 11.56
CA LYS A 93 -4.44 10.11 10.54
C LYS A 93 -4.86 9.38 9.27
N ALA A 94 -5.60 8.27 9.41
CA ALA A 94 -6.14 7.54 8.28
C ALA A 94 -7.12 8.40 7.46
N GLU A 95 -8.09 9.05 8.11
CA GLU A 95 -9.05 9.90 7.40
C GLU A 95 -8.38 11.09 6.73
N GLN A 96 -7.42 11.75 7.39
CA GLN A 96 -6.63 12.83 6.78
C GLN A 96 -5.90 12.35 5.52
N TRP A 97 -5.27 11.18 5.58
CA TRP A 97 -4.59 10.59 4.43
C TRP A 97 -5.56 10.23 3.31
N ILE A 98 -6.71 9.64 3.64
CA ILE A 98 -7.75 9.25 2.67
C ILE A 98 -8.27 10.50 1.95
N VAL A 99 -8.66 11.54 2.68
CA VAL A 99 -9.13 12.80 2.07
C VAL A 99 -8.06 13.40 1.16
N HIS A 100 -6.81 13.46 1.62
CA HIS A 100 -5.72 14.00 0.82
C HIS A 100 -5.43 13.14 -0.43
N ALA A 101 -5.52 11.82 -0.33
CA ALA A 101 -5.36 10.90 -1.45
C ALA A 101 -6.50 11.05 -2.46
N SER A 102 -7.75 11.16 -2.01
CA SER A 102 -8.93 11.40 -2.85
C SER A 102 -8.85 12.74 -3.59
N VAL A 103 -8.37 13.79 -2.92
CA VAL A 103 -8.14 15.11 -3.55
C VAL A 103 -7.03 15.04 -4.60
N ARG A 104 -6.05 14.15 -4.46
CA ARG A 104 -4.99 13.94 -5.48
C ARG A 104 -5.39 12.97 -6.58
N ALA A 105 -6.40 12.14 -6.37
CA ALA A 105 -6.96 11.23 -7.36
C ALA A 105 -7.89 11.98 -8.35
N HIS A 106 -7.41 13.09 -8.91
CA HIS A 106 -8.05 13.69 -10.07
C HIS A 106 -7.97 12.67 -11.22
N THR A 107 -9.09 12.06 -11.56
CA THR A 107 -9.19 11.19 -12.73
C THR A 107 -9.11 12.07 -13.97
N TYR A 108 -7.92 12.18 -14.57
CA TYR A 108 -7.75 12.87 -15.84
C TYR A 108 -8.21 11.96 -16.97
N THR A 109 -9.49 12.03 -17.34
CA THR A 109 -10.00 11.42 -18.57
C THR A 109 -9.65 12.30 -19.76
N THR A 110 -8.77 11.82 -20.64
CA THR A 110 -8.53 12.45 -21.95
C THR A 110 -9.36 11.70 -22.99
N ASN A 111 -9.96 12.39 -23.96
CA ASN A 111 -10.59 11.73 -25.10
C ASN A 111 -9.54 10.88 -25.82
N ALA A 112 -9.63 9.56 -25.65
CA ALA A 112 -8.68 8.59 -26.18
C ALA A 112 -8.75 8.54 -27.71
N LYS A 113 -7.96 9.39 -28.38
CA LYS A 113 -7.44 9.15 -29.74
C LYS A 113 -5.98 8.70 -29.71
N TRP A 114 -5.45 8.34 -28.54
CA TRP A 114 -4.03 8.08 -28.31
C TRP A 114 -3.83 6.59 -28.06
N ASN A 115 -3.23 5.89 -29.04
CA ASN A 115 -2.80 4.50 -28.88
C ASN A 115 -1.50 4.45 -28.06
N PHE A 116 -1.55 3.86 -26.85
CA PHE A 116 -0.41 3.83 -25.92
C PHE A 116 0.80 3.03 -26.43
N ASP A 117 0.58 2.16 -27.43
CA ASP A 117 1.63 1.31 -28.01
C ASP A 117 2.43 1.97 -29.15
N ASP A 118 2.05 3.18 -29.59
CA ASP A 118 2.78 3.92 -30.61
C ASP A 118 3.79 4.94 -30.01
N PRO A 119 5.09 4.85 -30.36
CA PRO A 119 6.12 5.74 -29.81
C PRO A 119 5.89 7.23 -30.08
N ILE A 120 5.26 7.57 -31.21
CA ILE A 120 4.99 8.96 -31.63
C ILE A 120 3.89 9.58 -30.76
N THR A 121 2.89 8.78 -30.43
CA THR A 121 1.75 9.12 -29.57
C THR A 121 2.21 9.35 -28.13
N ARG A 122 3.17 8.56 -27.64
CA ARG A 122 3.78 8.73 -26.31
C ARG A 122 4.60 10.02 -26.19
N ASP A 123 5.40 10.36 -27.19
CA ASP A 123 6.20 11.60 -27.20
C ASP A 123 5.32 12.87 -27.18
N ARG A 124 4.20 12.83 -27.92
CA ARG A 124 3.20 13.90 -27.90
C ARG A 124 2.47 14.00 -26.56
N LEU A 125 2.13 12.88 -25.93
CA LEU A 125 1.52 12.84 -24.61
C LEU A 125 2.42 13.50 -23.54
N LEU A 126 3.72 13.17 -23.55
CA LEU A 126 4.69 13.75 -22.62
C LEU A 126 4.78 15.29 -22.74
N LYS A 127 4.58 15.83 -23.95
CA LYS A 127 4.57 17.28 -24.20
C LYS A 127 3.32 17.99 -23.67
N VAL A 128 2.17 17.30 -23.60
CA VAL A 128 0.90 17.89 -23.14
C VAL A 128 0.58 17.59 -21.67
N MET A 129 1.23 16.59 -21.09
CA MET A 129 1.08 16.17 -19.68
C MET A 129 1.16 17.34 -18.68
N PRO A 130 2.13 18.28 -18.78
CA PRO A 130 2.23 19.39 -17.85
C PRO A 130 1.03 20.35 -17.91
N ARG A 131 0.29 20.39 -19.02
CA ARG A 131 -0.92 21.22 -19.16
C ARG A 131 -2.14 20.54 -18.57
N ILE A 132 -2.28 19.23 -18.81
CA ILE A 132 -3.36 18.40 -18.25
C ILE A 132 -3.29 18.39 -16.73
N LEU A 133 -2.10 18.20 -16.16
CA LEU A 133 -1.89 18.17 -14.71
C LEU A 133 -2.11 19.53 -14.03
N LYS A 134 -2.12 20.63 -14.77
CA LYS A 134 -2.29 22.00 -14.24
C LYS A 134 -3.73 22.53 -14.32
N HIS A 135 -4.59 21.94 -15.13
CA HIS A 135 -5.98 22.38 -15.28
C HIS A 135 -6.93 21.18 -15.22
N PRO A 136 -7.62 20.95 -14.09
CA PRO A 136 -8.77 20.06 -14.10
C PRO A 136 -9.81 20.68 -15.02
N LEU A 137 -10.17 19.98 -16.09
CA LEU A 137 -11.27 20.39 -16.95
C LEU A 137 -12.56 20.16 -16.16
N THR A 138 -13.18 21.27 -15.76
CA THR A 138 -14.54 21.33 -15.18
C THR A 138 -15.58 20.79 -16.14
#